data_AF-A0A3S3P2T6-F1
#
_entry.id   AF-A0A3S3P2T6-F1
#
_cell.length_a   1.000
_cell.length_b   1.000
_cell.length_c   1.000
_cell.angle_alpha   90.00
_cell.angle_beta   90.00
_cell.angle_gamma   90.00
#
_symmetry.space_group_name_H-M   'P 1'
#
loop_
_entity.id
_entity.type
_entity.pdbx_description
1 polymer ?
#
loop_
_entity_poly.entity_id
_entity_poly.type
_entity_poly.pdbx_seq_one_letter_code
_entity_poly.pdbx_strand_id
1 'polypeptide(L)'
;MWRKGYEVPANYNDNELSCGRALKLSFQIEPWKNNPGCGVCGDPIKGPRHNEFPNGKYAKNPVAVEHYTSESNITVEVMLTTNHRGFFLFKICSADGRREEVTQECLDSNPLEVLDENQVKGKYKYMVKAEQSKMIKIRLKLPAITCDRCVLQWDYRTGNNWGKCPDGSYSNDCGAGETFRSCADVQITTDLTVHYSVEIEKNDDVW
;
A
#
# COMPACT_ATOMS: atom_id res chain seq x y z
N MET A 1 7.30 5.89 -10.12
CA MET A 1 6.82 6.81 -11.18
C MET A 1 7.92 7.21 -12.16
N TRP A 2 8.88 8.08 -11.81
CA TRP A 2 9.91 8.57 -12.74
C TRP A 2 10.72 7.46 -13.45
N ARG A 3 11.04 6.36 -12.75
CA ARG A 3 11.70 5.17 -13.32
C ARG A 3 10.91 4.47 -14.43
N LYS A 4 9.62 4.78 -14.57
CA LYS A 4 8.70 4.24 -15.58
C LYS A 4 8.29 5.29 -16.62
N GLY A 5 8.95 6.45 -16.65
CA GLY A 5 8.74 7.49 -17.67
C GLY A 5 7.65 8.52 -17.38
N TYR A 6 7.00 8.47 -16.20
CA TYR A 6 6.04 9.50 -15.79
C TYR A 6 6.75 10.85 -15.57
N GLU A 7 6.10 11.95 -15.98
CA GLU A 7 6.56 13.32 -15.80
C GLU A 7 6.41 13.79 -14.34
N VAL A 8 7.21 13.20 -13.45
CA VAL A 8 7.34 13.61 -12.05
C VAL A 8 8.81 13.82 -11.70
N PRO A 9 9.13 14.69 -10.72
CA PRO A 9 10.52 14.88 -10.30
C PRO A 9 11.16 13.55 -9.88
N ALA A 10 12.39 13.30 -10.33
CA ALA A 10 13.11 12.11 -9.94
C ALA A 10 13.40 12.11 -8.43
N ASN A 11 13.12 10.97 -7.79
CA ASN A 11 13.59 10.65 -6.45
C ASN A 11 14.57 9.49 -6.57
N TYR A 12 15.87 9.79 -6.59
CA TYR A 12 16.92 8.77 -6.69
C TYR A 12 17.06 7.90 -5.44
N ASN A 13 16.52 8.37 -4.31
CA ASN A 13 16.46 7.67 -3.03
C ASN A 13 15.03 7.18 -2.73
N ASP A 14 14.27 6.82 -3.78
CA ASP A 14 12.91 6.29 -3.65
C ASP A 14 12.83 4.96 -2.87
N ASN A 15 13.97 4.29 -2.68
CA ASN A 15 14.12 3.12 -1.81
C ASN A 15 14.38 3.47 -0.32
N GLU A 16 14.51 4.75 0.06
CA GLU A 16 14.85 5.17 1.43
C GLU A 16 13.70 5.86 2.18
N LEU A 17 12.45 5.64 1.77
CA LEU A 17 11.24 6.21 2.42
C LEU A 17 10.94 5.54 3.78
N SER A 18 11.87 5.73 4.71
CA SER A 18 12.05 5.05 6.00
C SER A 18 11.43 5.79 7.19
N CYS A 19 10.40 6.61 6.94
CA CYS A 19 9.80 7.47 7.96
C CYS A 19 10.82 8.44 8.61
N GLY A 20 11.88 8.83 7.87
CA GLY A 20 13.00 9.60 8.41
C GLY A 20 13.95 8.80 9.30
N ARG A 21 14.12 7.49 9.04
CA ARG A 21 14.89 6.57 9.89
C ARG A 21 14.42 6.59 11.34
N ALA A 22 13.11 6.68 11.55
CA ALA A 22 12.49 6.69 12.88
C ALA A 22 12.73 5.33 13.59
N LEU A 23 13.93 5.16 14.14
CA LEU A 23 14.32 4.10 15.05
C LEU A 23 13.89 4.51 16.47
N LYS A 24 12.58 4.41 16.78
CA LYS A 24 11.93 4.48 18.13
C LYS A 24 10.54 5.12 17.98
N LEU A 25 9.50 4.60 18.62
CA LEU A 25 9.39 4.51 20.07
C LEU A 25 8.63 3.25 20.55
N SER A 26 9.31 2.52 21.43
CA SER A 26 8.80 1.80 22.61
C SER A 26 7.38 1.19 22.55
N PHE A 27 7.36 -0.14 22.61
CA PHE A 27 6.42 -1.14 23.14
C PHE A 27 5.32 -0.78 24.18
N GLN A 28 5.05 0.49 24.49
CA GLN A 28 4.07 0.87 25.52
C GLN A 28 2.69 1.22 24.97
N ILE A 29 2.54 1.27 23.65
CA ILE A 29 1.24 1.46 22.98
C ILE A 29 1.24 0.45 21.83
N GLU A 30 0.15 -0.30 21.67
CA GLU A 30 0.04 -1.43 20.73
C GLU A 30 0.89 -1.24 19.46
N PRO A 31 1.89 -2.10 19.16
CA PRO A 31 2.92 -1.86 18.13
C PRO A 31 2.41 -1.73 16.68
N TRP A 32 1.10 -1.81 16.51
CA TRP A 32 0.35 -1.77 15.26
C TRP A 32 -0.53 -0.52 15.14
N LYS A 33 -0.89 0.11 16.26
CA LYS A 33 -1.72 1.31 16.30
C LYS A 33 -0.81 2.50 16.54
N ASN A 34 -0.62 3.28 15.48
CA ASN A 34 0.12 4.53 15.46
C ASN A 34 1.65 4.32 15.58
N ASN A 35 2.34 4.39 14.44
CA ASN A 35 3.75 4.76 14.44
C ASN A 35 3.81 6.30 14.43
N PRO A 36 3.92 6.98 15.60
CA PRO A 36 3.86 8.44 15.70
C PRO A 36 5.08 9.13 15.06
N GLY A 37 5.96 8.40 14.37
CA GLY A 37 7.12 8.94 13.67
C GLY A 37 6.99 8.97 12.14
N CYS A 38 5.94 8.39 11.55
CA CYS A 38 5.88 8.17 10.10
C CYS A 38 4.71 8.88 9.42
N GLY A 39 5.01 9.53 8.30
CA GLY A 39 3.99 9.98 7.37
C GLY A 39 3.24 8.85 6.69
N VAL A 40 2.18 9.21 5.99
CA VAL A 40 1.32 8.28 5.25
C VAL A 40 2.16 7.63 4.14
N CYS A 41 2.98 8.41 3.44
CA CYS A 41 3.75 7.90 2.30
C CYS A 41 5.26 7.82 2.57
N GLY A 42 5.65 7.56 3.82
CA GLY A 42 7.03 7.23 4.22
C GLY A 42 7.94 8.42 4.52
N ASP A 43 7.43 9.64 4.45
CA ASP A 43 8.12 10.85 4.90
C ASP A 43 8.25 10.88 6.43
N PRO A 44 9.25 11.61 6.99
CA PRO A 44 9.34 11.85 8.42
C PRO A 44 8.13 12.62 8.97
N ILE A 45 7.73 12.36 10.21
CA ILE A 45 6.66 13.16 10.82
C ILE A 45 7.06 14.63 11.00
N LYS A 46 8.34 14.88 11.30
CA LYS A 46 8.96 16.20 11.38
C LYS A 46 9.79 16.43 10.12
N GLY A 47 9.25 17.19 9.18
CA GLY A 47 9.91 17.49 7.91
C GLY A 47 8.90 17.71 6.79
N PRO A 48 9.38 18.08 5.60
CA PRO A 48 8.51 18.21 4.44
C PRO A 48 7.91 16.85 4.04
N ARG A 49 6.61 16.84 3.74
CA ARG A 49 5.88 15.66 3.22
C ARG A 49 5.96 15.65 1.70
N HIS A 50 7.10 15.21 1.17
CA HIS A 50 7.34 15.26 -0.27
C HIS A 50 6.53 14.23 -1.07
N ASN A 51 6.04 13.17 -0.43
CA ASN A 51 5.34 12.06 -1.07
C ASN A 51 3.82 12.08 -0.79
N GLU A 52 3.29 13.15 -0.19
CA GLU A 52 1.87 13.25 0.18
C GLU A 52 1.18 14.40 -0.58
N PHE A 53 -0.02 14.15 -1.08
CA PHE A 53 -0.88 15.14 -1.74
C PHE A 53 -1.38 16.20 -0.73
N PRO A 54 -1.64 17.47 -1.12
CA PRO A 54 -1.51 18.06 -2.45
C PRO A 54 -0.19 18.77 -2.71
N ASN A 55 0.66 18.92 -1.68
CA ASN A 55 1.82 19.80 -1.74
C ASN A 55 3.15 19.05 -1.86
N GLY A 56 3.13 17.72 -1.78
CA GLY A 56 4.31 16.89 -1.92
C GLY A 56 4.94 17.02 -3.29
N LYS A 57 6.26 17.23 -3.32
CA LYS A 57 7.07 17.34 -4.55
C LYS A 57 6.79 16.21 -5.55
N TYR A 58 6.54 15.00 -5.06
CA TYR A 58 6.32 13.79 -5.86
C TYR A 58 4.84 13.41 -6.01
N ALA A 59 3.94 14.08 -5.29
CA ALA A 59 2.51 13.76 -5.22
C ALA A 59 1.59 14.90 -5.66
N LYS A 60 2.12 16.09 -6.00
CA LYS A 60 1.34 17.30 -6.32
C LYS A 60 0.35 17.12 -7.47
N ASN A 61 0.74 16.34 -8.48
CA ASN A 61 -0.10 16.02 -9.63
C ASN A 61 -0.39 14.51 -9.58
N PRO A 62 -1.44 14.08 -8.85
CA PRO A 62 -1.73 12.66 -8.69
C PRO A 62 -2.11 12.06 -10.05
N VAL A 63 -1.52 10.92 -10.36
CA VAL A 63 -1.77 10.16 -11.59
C VAL A 63 -2.07 8.73 -11.18
N ALA A 64 -3.25 8.23 -11.55
CA ALA A 64 -3.56 6.81 -11.42
C ALA A 64 -2.58 6.03 -12.29
N VAL A 65 -1.66 5.29 -11.67
CA VAL A 65 -0.62 4.55 -12.41
C VAL A 65 -1.13 3.21 -12.93
N GLU A 66 -2.22 2.71 -12.36
CA GLU A 66 -2.88 1.46 -12.72
C GLU A 66 -4.40 1.59 -12.54
N HIS A 67 -5.13 0.78 -13.30
CA HIS A 67 -6.59 0.71 -13.26
C HIS A 67 -7.01 -0.73 -12.94
N TYR A 68 -7.85 -0.89 -11.92
CA TYR A 68 -8.30 -2.21 -11.47
C TYR A 68 -9.83 -2.29 -11.41
N THR A 69 -10.31 -3.52 -11.36
CA THR A 69 -11.72 -3.81 -11.10
C THR A 69 -11.92 -4.07 -9.61
N SER A 70 -13.02 -3.57 -9.05
CA SER A 70 -13.46 -3.86 -7.68
C SER A 70 -13.46 -5.37 -7.42
N GLU A 71 -13.04 -5.78 -6.21
CA GLU A 71 -12.94 -7.19 -5.79
C GLU A 71 -11.98 -8.08 -6.59
N SER A 72 -11.26 -7.53 -7.58
CA SER A 72 -10.31 -8.30 -8.37
C SER A 72 -9.05 -8.67 -7.59
N ASN A 73 -8.39 -9.73 -8.06
CA ASN A 73 -7.07 -10.10 -7.59
C ASN A 73 -6.02 -9.38 -8.43
N ILE A 74 -5.15 -8.61 -7.79
CA ILE A 74 -4.09 -7.83 -8.42
C ILE A 74 -2.72 -8.42 -8.09
N THR A 75 -1.71 -8.11 -8.91
CA THR A 75 -0.31 -8.40 -8.60
C THR A 75 0.45 -7.09 -8.44
N VAL A 76 1.02 -6.87 -7.25
CA VAL A 76 1.89 -5.73 -6.99
C VAL A 76 3.36 -6.14 -7.07
N GLU A 77 4.22 -5.19 -7.43
CA GLU A 77 5.66 -5.41 -7.51
C GLU A 77 6.40 -4.52 -6.52
N VAL A 78 7.15 -5.13 -5.60
CA VAL A 78 8.02 -4.44 -4.65
C VAL A 78 9.47 -4.68 -5.06
N MET A 79 10.20 -3.61 -5.41
CA MET A 79 11.65 -3.70 -5.59
C MET A 79 12.34 -3.56 -4.23
N LEU A 80 12.69 -4.70 -3.61
CA LEU A 80 13.40 -4.71 -2.35
C LEU A 80 14.91 -4.66 -2.61
N THR A 81 15.51 -3.50 -2.37
CA THR A 81 16.95 -3.26 -2.60
C THR A 81 17.83 -3.84 -1.48
N THR A 82 17.37 -3.72 -0.23
CA THR A 82 18.02 -4.29 0.95
C THR A 82 17.01 -5.02 1.80
N ASN A 83 17.31 -6.27 2.16
CA ASN A 83 16.43 -7.11 2.94
C ASN A 83 16.69 -6.98 4.44
N HIS A 84 15.70 -6.48 5.17
CA HIS A 84 15.73 -6.35 6.63
C HIS A 84 14.75 -7.32 7.32
N ARG A 85 14.38 -8.43 6.66
CA ARG A 85 13.41 -9.45 7.12
C ARG A 85 12.06 -8.85 7.50
N GLY A 86 11.23 -9.51 8.29
CA GLY A 86 9.94 -8.99 8.71
C GLY A 86 8.83 -9.24 7.68
N PHE A 87 7.93 -8.27 7.48
CA PHE A 87 6.76 -8.46 6.63
C PHE A 87 6.29 -7.17 5.96
N PHE A 88 5.63 -7.33 4.82
CA PHE A 88 4.87 -6.28 4.16
C PHE A 88 3.40 -6.32 4.56
N LEU A 89 2.81 -5.15 4.67
CA LEU A 89 1.38 -4.92 4.71
C LEU A 89 1.00 -4.09 3.49
N PHE A 90 -0.16 -4.41 2.92
CA PHE A 90 -0.76 -3.64 1.85
C PHE A 90 -2.10 -3.11 2.32
N LYS A 91 -2.41 -1.85 2.02
CA LYS A 91 -3.60 -1.14 2.49
C LYS A 91 -4.13 -0.26 1.39
N ILE A 92 -5.42 0.00 1.36
CA ILE A 92 -6.00 0.89 0.34
C ILE A 92 -7.04 1.83 0.93
N CYS A 93 -7.11 3.06 0.45
CA CYS A 93 -8.14 4.01 0.86
C CYS A 93 -8.59 4.83 -0.34
N SER A 94 -9.90 5.05 -0.49
CA SER A 94 -10.41 6.03 -1.45
C SER A 94 -10.03 7.44 -1.01
N ALA A 95 -9.53 8.22 -1.96
CA ALA A 95 -9.21 9.63 -1.84
C ALA A 95 -10.20 10.54 -2.58
N ASP A 96 -11.36 10.00 -3.01
CA ASP A 96 -12.33 10.75 -3.80
C ASP A 96 -12.86 11.97 -3.03
N GLY A 97 -12.96 13.10 -3.73
CA GLY A 97 -13.42 14.36 -3.16
C GLY A 97 -12.49 14.96 -2.10
N ARG A 98 -11.34 14.34 -1.79
CA ARG A 98 -10.38 14.85 -0.81
C ARG A 98 -9.46 15.89 -1.45
N ARG A 99 -9.29 17.02 -0.75
CA ARG A 99 -8.31 18.07 -1.10
C ARG A 99 -6.97 17.87 -0.40
N GLU A 100 -6.85 16.78 0.35
CA GLU A 100 -5.69 16.39 1.16
C GLU A 100 -5.40 14.89 1.00
N GLU A 101 -4.24 14.46 1.48
CA GLU A 101 -3.87 13.05 1.45
C GLU A 101 -4.81 12.17 2.29
N VAL A 102 -4.91 10.89 1.96
CA VAL A 102 -5.62 9.93 2.81
C VAL A 102 -5.00 9.84 4.20
N THR A 103 -5.81 9.55 5.21
CA THR A 103 -5.31 9.37 6.58
C THR A 103 -4.81 7.96 6.82
N GLN A 104 -3.90 7.79 7.79
CA GLN A 104 -3.42 6.47 8.17
C GLN A 104 -4.55 5.61 8.77
N GLU A 105 -5.50 6.23 9.48
CA GLU A 105 -6.67 5.55 10.04
C GLU A 105 -7.54 4.91 8.94
N CYS A 106 -7.72 5.61 7.82
CA CYS A 106 -8.44 5.04 6.67
C CYS A 106 -7.72 3.81 6.11
N LEU A 107 -6.40 3.92 5.91
CA LEU A 107 -5.59 2.80 5.39
C LEU A 107 -5.58 1.62 6.36
N ASP A 108 -5.41 1.87 7.66
CA ASP A 108 -5.37 0.83 8.70
C ASP A 108 -6.72 0.09 8.85
N SER A 109 -7.82 0.74 8.47
CA SER A 109 -9.15 0.13 8.42
C SER A 109 -9.38 -0.73 7.18
N ASN A 110 -8.49 -0.68 6.18
CA ASN A 110 -8.66 -1.31 4.88
C ASN A 110 -7.38 -2.09 4.43
N PRO A 111 -6.93 -3.08 5.21
CA PRO A 111 -5.82 -3.95 4.80
C PRO A 111 -6.23 -4.89 3.65
N LEU A 112 -5.31 -5.12 2.72
CA LEU A 112 -5.49 -6.03 1.60
C LEU A 112 -5.04 -7.45 1.95
N GLU A 113 -5.87 -8.42 1.61
CA GLU A 113 -5.58 -9.84 1.77
C GLU A 113 -4.46 -10.29 0.83
N VAL A 114 -3.50 -11.04 1.37
CA VAL A 114 -2.39 -11.63 0.62
C VAL A 114 -2.79 -13.03 0.16
N LEU A 115 -2.72 -13.28 -1.14
CA LEU A 115 -3.17 -14.54 -1.76
C LEU A 115 -2.06 -15.57 -1.92
N ASP A 116 -0.84 -15.26 -1.49
CA ASP A 116 0.32 -16.13 -1.58
C ASP A 116 0.46 -16.97 -0.29
N GLU A 117 -0.30 -18.06 -0.23
CA GLU A 117 -0.51 -18.91 0.96
C GLU A 117 0.79 -19.34 1.67
N ASN A 118 1.84 -19.69 0.91
CA ASN A 118 3.11 -20.14 1.49
C ASN A 118 3.96 -18.99 2.06
N GLN A 119 3.57 -17.73 1.84
CA GLN A 119 4.29 -16.52 2.24
C GLN A 119 3.46 -15.61 3.15
N VAL A 120 2.29 -16.06 3.62
CA VAL A 120 1.43 -15.24 4.47
C VAL A 120 1.42 -15.75 5.90
N LYS A 121 1.51 -14.81 6.87
CA LYS A 121 1.23 -15.09 8.29
C LYS A 121 -0.13 -14.47 8.65
N GLY A 122 -1.11 -15.32 8.89
CA GLY A 122 -2.50 -14.89 9.02
C GLY A 122 -3.09 -14.56 7.65
N LYS A 123 -3.71 -13.38 7.50
CA LYS A 123 -4.41 -12.98 6.27
C LYS A 123 -3.72 -11.86 5.47
N TYR A 124 -2.97 -11.00 6.16
CA TYR A 124 -2.54 -9.71 5.60
C TYR A 124 -1.02 -9.52 5.55
N LYS A 125 -0.26 -10.31 6.29
CA LYS A 125 1.20 -10.12 6.44
C LYS A 125 1.95 -11.00 5.45
N TYR A 126 2.50 -10.40 4.39
CA TYR A 126 3.43 -11.10 3.50
C TYR A 126 4.80 -11.16 4.17
N MET A 127 5.29 -12.35 4.49
CA MET A 127 6.56 -12.58 5.16
C MET A 127 7.72 -12.48 4.16
N VAL A 128 8.68 -11.60 4.44
CA VAL A 128 9.86 -11.40 3.58
C VAL A 128 10.87 -12.52 3.86
N LYS A 129 11.21 -13.31 2.84
CA LYS A 129 12.23 -14.36 2.96
C LYS A 129 13.64 -13.77 2.99
N ALA A 130 14.57 -14.43 3.67
CA ALA A 130 15.92 -13.92 3.89
C ALA A 130 16.71 -13.64 2.58
N GLU A 131 16.44 -14.40 1.52
CA GLU A 131 17.13 -14.34 0.23
C GLU A 131 16.53 -13.32 -0.76
N GLN A 132 15.48 -12.60 -0.38
CA GLN A 132 14.79 -11.67 -1.28
C GLN A 132 15.48 -10.29 -1.28
N SER A 133 16.43 -10.05 -2.17
CA SER A 133 16.88 -8.69 -2.55
C SER A 133 16.71 -8.52 -4.05
N LYS A 134 15.45 -8.34 -4.48
CA LYS A 134 15.00 -8.39 -5.87
C LYS A 134 13.63 -7.74 -6.03
N MET A 135 13.12 -7.75 -7.26
CA MET A 135 11.71 -7.52 -7.52
C MET A 135 10.87 -8.72 -7.02
N ILE A 136 9.94 -8.43 -6.11
CA ILE A 136 9.03 -9.40 -5.50
C ILE A 136 7.63 -9.12 -6.04
N LYS A 137 7.00 -10.14 -6.63
CA LYS A 137 5.61 -10.08 -7.08
C LYS A 137 4.71 -10.70 -6.02
N ILE A 138 3.65 -9.99 -5.65
CA ILE A 138 2.75 -10.38 -4.56
C ILE A 138 1.32 -10.25 -5.03
N ARG A 139 0.52 -11.31 -4.87
CA ARG A 139 -0.90 -11.28 -5.22
C ARG A 139 -1.75 -10.79 -4.05
N LEU A 140 -2.61 -9.83 -4.32
CA LEU A 140 -3.50 -9.21 -3.34
C LEU A 140 -4.95 -9.28 -3.82
N LYS A 141 -5.90 -9.35 -2.89
CA LYS A 141 -7.32 -9.18 -3.19
C LYS A 141 -7.78 -7.78 -2.84
N LEU A 142 -8.35 -7.07 -3.83
CA LEU A 142 -8.98 -5.78 -3.60
C LEU A 142 -10.33 -5.95 -2.87
N PRO A 143 -10.74 -4.98 -2.05
CA PRO A 143 -12.06 -4.99 -1.43
C PRO A 143 -13.13 -4.53 -2.44
N ALA A 144 -14.40 -4.61 -2.02
CA ALA A 144 -15.52 -4.06 -2.77
C ALA A 144 -15.55 -2.52 -2.65
N ILE A 145 -14.68 -1.85 -3.41
CA ILE A 145 -14.56 -0.39 -3.44
C ILE A 145 -14.44 0.10 -4.89
N THR A 146 -14.86 1.34 -5.12
CA THR A 146 -14.57 2.10 -6.34
C THR A 146 -14.03 3.47 -5.98
N CYS A 147 -13.20 4.02 -6.87
CA CYS A 147 -12.58 5.33 -6.68
C CYS A 147 -11.95 5.83 -7.97
N ASP A 148 -12.04 7.15 -8.19
CA ASP A 148 -11.29 7.84 -9.23
C ASP A 148 -9.81 7.98 -8.82
N ARG A 149 -9.57 8.13 -7.52
CA ARG A 149 -8.24 8.04 -6.92
C ARG A 149 -8.30 7.24 -5.63
N CYS A 150 -7.69 6.06 -5.62
CA CYS A 150 -7.34 5.32 -4.42
C CYS A 150 -5.85 5.41 -4.15
N VAL A 151 -5.49 5.44 -2.87
CA VAL A 151 -4.09 5.37 -2.44
C VAL A 151 -3.79 3.97 -1.93
N LEU A 152 -2.88 3.28 -2.62
CA LEU A 152 -2.34 1.98 -2.22
C LEU A 152 -1.09 2.16 -1.35
N GLN A 153 -1.28 1.92 -0.05
CA GLN A 153 -0.33 1.69 1.04
C GLN A 153 0.60 0.48 0.85
N TRP A 154 1.91 0.62 0.57
CA TRP A 154 2.90 -0.39 0.99
C TRP A 154 3.51 0.03 2.33
N ASP A 155 3.45 -0.84 3.34
CA ASP A 155 4.02 -0.63 4.67
C ASP A 155 4.91 -1.82 5.04
N TYR A 156 6.22 -1.59 5.06
CA TYR A 156 7.22 -2.60 5.39
C TYR A 156 7.70 -2.44 6.83
N ARG A 157 7.48 -3.47 7.64
CA ARG A 157 8.01 -3.57 9.00
C ARG A 157 9.16 -4.57 9.01
N THR A 158 10.33 -4.05 9.28
CA THR A 158 11.56 -4.85 9.33
C THR A 158 11.59 -5.75 10.57
N GLY A 159 12.29 -6.87 10.49
CA GLY A 159 12.34 -7.93 11.51
C GLY A 159 13.77 -8.39 11.80
N ASN A 160 14.72 -7.47 11.73
CA ASN A 160 16.15 -7.73 11.97
C ASN A 160 16.62 -7.25 13.35
N ASN A 161 15.71 -6.78 14.21
CA ASN A 161 16.03 -6.29 15.55
C ASN A 161 15.50 -7.24 16.62
N TRP A 162 16.33 -7.61 17.59
CA TRP A 162 15.93 -8.46 18.71
C TRP A 162 15.08 -7.69 19.73
N GLY A 163 13.97 -8.27 20.20
CA GLY A 163 13.16 -7.65 21.26
C GLY A 163 12.12 -8.57 21.87
N LYS A 164 11.41 -8.03 22.87
CA LYS A 164 10.43 -8.77 23.67
C LYS A 164 9.09 -8.84 22.94
N CYS A 165 8.56 -10.04 22.79
CA CYS A 165 7.25 -10.32 22.22
C CYS A 165 6.11 -10.09 23.25
N PRO A 166 4.85 -9.95 22.81
CA PRO A 166 3.70 -9.76 23.71
C PRO A 166 3.50 -10.90 24.71
N ASP A 167 3.86 -12.13 24.32
CA ASP A 167 3.81 -13.33 25.17
C ASP A 167 4.96 -13.42 26.19
N GLY A 168 5.86 -12.43 26.20
CA GLY A 168 7.01 -12.38 27.09
C GLY A 168 8.27 -13.05 26.56
N SER A 169 8.19 -13.77 25.43
CA SER A 169 9.36 -14.33 24.74
C SER A 169 10.22 -13.24 24.10
N TYR A 170 11.38 -13.61 23.53
CA TYR A 170 12.22 -12.70 22.75
C TYR A 170 12.49 -13.27 21.37
N SER A 171 12.39 -12.43 20.34
CA SER A 171 12.73 -12.80 18.96
C SER A 171 13.11 -11.58 18.12
N ASN A 172 13.67 -11.83 16.94
CA ASN A 172 13.92 -10.79 15.94
C ASN A 172 12.62 -10.23 15.31
N ASP A 173 11.52 -10.97 15.40
CA ASP A 173 10.22 -10.54 14.86
C ASP A 173 9.50 -9.55 15.77
N CYS A 174 10.01 -9.41 17.00
CA CYS A 174 9.39 -8.60 18.04
C CYS A 174 10.18 -7.34 18.36
N GLY A 175 11.46 -7.22 17.95
CA GLY A 175 12.22 -5.99 18.18
C GLY A 175 11.71 -4.82 17.35
N ALA A 176 11.96 -3.61 17.84
CA ALA A 176 11.58 -2.39 17.15
C ALA A 176 12.41 -2.22 15.86
N GLY A 177 11.85 -2.66 14.73
CA GLY A 177 12.43 -2.50 13.40
C GLY A 177 12.19 -1.10 12.81
N GLU A 178 12.98 -0.76 11.79
CA GLU A 178 12.66 0.32 10.86
C GLU A 178 11.31 0.06 10.16
N THR A 179 10.68 1.14 9.73
CA THR A 179 9.47 1.11 8.92
C THR A 179 9.73 1.85 7.62
N PHE A 180 9.34 1.24 6.50
CA PHE A 180 9.33 1.91 5.20
C PHE A 180 7.89 2.00 4.70
N ARG A 181 7.53 3.12 4.07
CA ARG A 181 6.23 3.26 3.42
C ARG A 181 6.36 3.87 2.04
N SER A 182 5.49 3.44 1.14
CA SER A 182 5.30 4.06 -0.16
C SER A 182 3.82 4.05 -0.51
N CYS A 183 3.38 5.05 -1.25
CA CYS A 183 2.03 5.15 -1.78
C CYS A 183 2.04 5.05 -3.30
N ALA A 184 0.97 4.54 -3.88
CA ALA A 184 0.68 4.64 -5.30
C ALA A 184 -0.79 5.05 -5.50
N ASP A 185 -1.04 6.01 -6.38
CA ASP A 185 -2.40 6.37 -6.79
C ASP A 185 -2.88 5.37 -7.86
N VAL A 186 -4.06 4.80 -7.69
CA VAL A 186 -4.68 3.83 -8.61
C VAL A 186 -6.16 4.17 -8.79
N GLN A 187 -6.76 3.75 -9.90
CA GLN A 187 -8.20 3.85 -10.12
C GLN A 187 -8.86 2.48 -9.92
N ILE A 188 -10.05 2.45 -9.31
CA ILE A 188 -10.84 1.22 -9.18
C ILE A 188 -12.26 1.45 -9.67
N THR A 189 -12.68 0.66 -10.65
CA THR A 189 -14.04 0.72 -11.23
C THR A 189 -14.79 -0.59 -10.97
N THR A 190 -16.12 -0.59 -11.12
CA THR A 190 -16.88 -1.84 -11.20
C THR A 190 -16.59 -2.56 -12.51
N ASP A 191 -16.79 -3.88 -12.53
CA ASP A 191 -16.78 -4.63 -13.79
C ASP A 191 -17.99 -4.17 -14.60
N LEU A 192 -17.76 -3.52 -15.74
CA LEU A 192 -18.81 -3.23 -16.69
C LEU A 192 -19.07 -4.49 -17.52
N THR A 193 -19.54 -5.57 -16.89
CA THR A 193 -20.36 -6.53 -17.64
C THR A 193 -21.63 -5.81 -18.01
N VAL A 194 -21.61 -5.17 -19.18
CA VAL A 194 -22.78 -4.54 -19.79
C VAL A 194 -23.83 -5.64 -19.97
N HIS A 195 -24.81 -5.69 -19.07
CA HIS A 195 -26.10 -6.28 -19.39
C HIS A 195 -26.74 -5.36 -20.43
N TYR A 196 -26.36 -5.53 -21.70
CA TYR A 196 -27.22 -5.07 -22.79
C TYR A 196 -28.51 -5.87 -22.66
N SER A 197 -29.54 -5.26 -22.08
CA SER A 197 -30.91 -5.63 -22.38
C SER A 197 -31.10 -5.39 -23.88
N VAL A 198 -30.99 -6.44 -24.67
CA VAL A 198 -31.47 -6.42 -26.04
C VAL A 198 -32.99 -6.34 -25.94
N GLU A 199 -33.54 -5.13 -25.98
CA GLU A 199 -34.95 -4.95 -26.35
C GLU A 199 -35.04 -5.28 -27.84
N ILE A 200 -35.43 -6.52 -28.15
CA ILE A 200 -35.91 -6.86 -29.47
C ILE A 200 -37.31 -6.24 -29.58
N GLU A 201 -37.42 -5.08 -30.20
CA GLU A 201 -38.69 -4.64 -30.75
C GLU A 201 -39.10 -5.65 -31.83
N LYS A 202 -40.06 -6.51 -31.50
CA LYS A 202 -40.83 -7.25 -32.51
C LYS A 202 -41.65 -6.23 -33.26
N ASN A 203 -41.20 -5.88 -34.46
CA ASN A 203 -42.03 -5.16 -35.40
C ASN A 203 -43.01 -6.16 -36.04
N ASP A 204 -44.17 -6.33 -35.41
CA ASP A 204 -45.33 -6.97 -36.01
C ASP A 204 -45.96 -6.00 -37.02
N ASP A 205 -45.34 -5.87 -38.20
CA ASP A 205 -45.98 -5.27 -39.36
C ASP A 205 -46.47 -6.38 -40.30
N VAL A 206 -47.74 -6.70 -40.05
CA VAL A 206 -48.71 -7.30 -40.96
C VAL A 206 -48.77 -6.50 -42.26
N TRP A 207 -48.55 -7.14 -43.41
CA TRP A 207 -49.39 -7.05 -44.64
C TRP A 207 -49.20 -8.32 -45.47
#